data_AF-A0A3D4BL42-F1
#
_entry.id   AF-A0A3D4BL42-F1
#
_cell.length_a   1.000
_cell.length_b   1.000
_cell.length_c   1.000
_cell.angle_alpha   90.00
_cell.angle_beta   90.00
_cell.angle_gamma   90.00
#
_symmetry.space_group_name_H-M   'P 1'
#
loop_
_entity.id
_entity.type
_entity.pdbx_description
1 polymer ?
#
loop_
_entity_poly.entity_id
_entity_poly.type
_entity_poly.pdbx_seq_one_letter_code
_entity_poly.pdbx_strand_id
1 'polypeptide(L)'
;MILIVISFFALAELLYPILKPNKSHSIPFTNGFFFVISSLMIVYVFSRKIYQLIEIDYENKKLKFEYITLFKNHCEKNISFEELEYEYKKIASRSGGKWTLKIWQNNKKVFCLEERDFGFEKEKLDLLVEKLKELE
;
A
#
# COMPACT_ATOMS: atom_id res chain seq x y z
N MET A 1 -3.62 -13.26 -5.58
CA MET A 1 -2.81 -13.00 -4.37
C MET A 1 -2.10 -14.25 -3.84
N ILE A 2 -2.80 -15.38 -3.63
CA ILE A 2 -2.17 -16.67 -3.31
C ILE A 2 -1.07 -17.02 -4.34
N LEU A 3 -1.34 -16.78 -5.62
CA LEU A 3 -0.36 -16.93 -6.72
C LEU A 3 0.93 -16.11 -6.57
N ILE A 4 0.90 -14.92 -5.95
CA ILE A 4 2.09 -14.07 -5.75
C ILE A 4 2.96 -14.63 -4.62
N VAL A 5 2.33 -15.15 -3.57
CA VAL A 5 3.03 -15.79 -2.45
C VAL A 5 3.67 -17.10 -2.93
N ILE A 6 2.94 -17.91 -3.69
CA ILE A 6 3.44 -19.17 -4.27
C ILE A 6 4.59 -18.89 -5.26
N SER A 7 4.46 -17.89 -6.13
CA SER A 7 5.52 -17.56 -7.09
C SER A 7 6.79 -17.04 -6.39
N PHE A 8 6.66 -16.34 -5.26
CA PHE A 8 7.81 -15.91 -4.48
C PHE A 8 8.53 -17.07 -3.79
N PHE A 9 7.81 -18.00 -3.17
CA PHE A 9 8.41 -19.22 -2.60
C PHE A 9 9.13 -20.04 -3.68
N ALA A 10 8.50 -20.20 -4.85
CA ALA A 10 9.12 -20.88 -5.98
C ALA A 10 10.39 -20.16 -6.47
N LEU A 11 10.38 -18.83 -6.53
CA LEU A 11 11.56 -18.04 -6.92
C LEU A 11 12.68 -18.12 -5.86
N ALA A 12 12.32 -18.11 -4.57
CA ALA A 12 13.27 -18.24 -3.47
C ALA A 12 13.93 -19.62 -3.46
N GLU A 13 13.16 -20.69 -3.66
CA GLU A 13 13.69 -22.05 -3.82
C GLU A 13 14.57 -22.20 -5.07
N LEU A 14 14.21 -21.54 -6.17
CA LEU A 14 15.00 -21.56 -7.42
C LEU A 14 16.32 -20.78 -7.29
N LEU A 15 16.32 -19.66 -6.57
CA LEU A 15 17.51 -18.83 -6.33
C LEU A 15 18.39 -19.37 -5.19
N TYR A 16 17.83 -20.18 -4.29
CA TYR A 16 18.53 -20.79 -3.17
C TYR A 16 19.84 -21.52 -3.56
N PRO A 17 19.87 -22.41 -4.56
CA PRO A 17 21.11 -23.09 -4.96
C PRO A 17 22.14 -22.15 -5.59
N ILE A 18 21.72 -21.05 -6.22
CA ILE A 18 22.60 -20.08 -6.88
C ILE A 18 23.29 -19.17 -5.84
N LEU A 19 22.56 -18.81 -4.79
CA LEU A 19 23.05 -17.95 -3.70
C LEU A 19 23.79 -18.71 -2.61
N LYS A 20 23.83 -20.05 -2.68
CA LYS A 20 24.57 -20.88 -1.73
C LYS A 20 26.08 -20.58 -1.88
N PRO A 21 26.75 -20.02 -0.86
CA PRO A 21 28.19 -19.82 -0.95
C PRO A 21 28.88 -21.18 -1.08
N ASN A 22 29.66 -21.37 -2.14
CA ASN A 22 30.35 -22.64 -2.49
C ASN A 22 31.30 -23.15 -1.38
N LYS A 23 31.54 -22.38 -0.32
CA LYS A 23 32.25 -22.81 0.89
C LYS A 23 31.65 -22.10 2.11
N SER A 24 30.65 -22.68 2.75
CA SER A 24 30.29 -22.28 4.13
C SER A 24 29.68 -23.44 4.90
N HIS A 25 30.29 -23.76 6.04
CA HIS A 25 29.89 -24.80 6.99
C HIS A 25 28.61 -24.46 7.78
N SER A 26 27.85 -23.42 7.42
CA SER A 26 26.66 -22.97 8.17
C SER A 26 25.36 -23.12 7.37
N ILE A 27 25.09 -24.31 6.83
CA ILE A 27 23.82 -24.69 6.19
C ILE A 27 22.56 -24.28 6.99
N PRO A 28 22.50 -24.38 8.34
CA PRO A 28 21.32 -23.93 9.09
C PRO A 28 21.12 -22.40 9.07
N PHE A 29 22.19 -21.61 8.90
CA PHE A 29 22.10 -20.14 8.93
C PHE A 29 21.47 -19.58 7.65
N THR A 30 21.82 -20.15 6.48
CA THR A 30 21.25 -19.73 5.19
C THR A 30 19.76 -20.08 5.11
N ASN A 31 19.35 -21.28 5.54
CA ASN A 31 17.94 -21.67 5.58
C ASN A 31 17.10 -20.78 6.52
N GLY A 32 17.60 -20.51 7.73
CA GLY A 32 16.92 -19.63 8.68
C GLY A 32 16.74 -18.21 8.14
N PHE A 33 17.76 -17.67 7.47
CA PHE A 33 17.72 -16.33 6.87
C PHE A 33 16.62 -16.19 5.80
N PHE A 34 16.51 -17.15 4.87
CA PHE A 34 15.46 -17.13 3.85
C PHE A 34 14.06 -17.27 4.45
N PHE A 35 13.89 -18.10 5.49
CA PHE A 35 12.62 -18.25 6.18
C PHE A 35 12.18 -16.94 6.86
N VAL A 36 13.12 -16.25 7.52
CA VAL A 36 12.85 -14.95 8.17
C VAL A 36 12.49 -13.88 7.14
N ILE A 37 13.25 -13.76 6.05
CA ILE A 37 12.94 -12.78 4.99
C ILE A 37 11.59 -13.08 4.34
N SER A 38 11.30 -14.35 4.05
CA SER A 38 10.02 -14.75 3.47
C SER A 38 8.87 -14.43 4.41
N SER A 39 9.01 -14.74 5.71
CA SER A 39 8.00 -14.41 6.73
C SER A 39 7.76 -12.90 6.84
N LEU A 40 8.82 -12.09 6.82
CA LEU A 40 8.72 -10.63 6.85
C LEU A 40 8.04 -10.07 5.60
N MET A 41 8.36 -10.61 4.42
CA MET A 41 7.73 -10.22 3.16
C MET A 41 6.25 -10.60 3.11
N ILE A 42 5.90 -11.78 3.63
CA ILE A 42 4.50 -12.19 3.81
C ILE A 42 3.82 -11.18 4.72
N VAL A 43 4.30 -10.94 5.94
CA VAL A 43 3.69 -9.95 6.85
C VAL A 43 3.55 -8.58 6.18
N TYR A 44 4.56 -8.15 5.43
CA TYR A 44 4.54 -6.90 4.69
C TYR A 44 3.41 -6.85 3.65
N VAL A 45 3.32 -7.86 2.77
CA VAL A 45 2.24 -7.96 1.77
C VAL A 45 0.88 -8.06 2.47
N PHE A 46 0.80 -8.79 3.58
CA PHE A 46 -0.41 -8.98 4.36
C PHE A 46 -0.91 -7.72 5.08
N SER A 47 0.00 -6.80 5.40
CA SER A 47 -0.33 -5.52 6.03
C SER A 47 -0.86 -4.44 5.06
N ARG A 48 -0.74 -4.65 3.74
CA ARG A 48 -1.13 -3.64 2.75
C ARG A 48 -2.64 -3.64 2.51
N LYS A 49 -3.21 -2.42 2.40
CA LYS A 49 -4.58 -2.19 1.94
C LYS A 49 -4.59 -2.06 0.42
N ILE A 50 -5.55 -2.68 -0.24
CA ILE A 50 -5.77 -2.54 -1.68
C ILE A 50 -7.07 -1.76 -1.85
N TYR A 51 -6.96 -0.50 -2.26
CA TYR A 51 -8.13 0.35 -2.51
C TYR A 51 -8.78 -0.04 -3.83
N GLN A 52 -10.07 -0.34 -3.80
CA GLN A 52 -10.87 -0.73 -4.97
C GLN A 52 -11.62 0.46 -5.54
N LEU A 53 -12.22 1.26 -4.67
CA LEU A 53 -13.04 2.41 -5.05
C LEU A 53 -12.72 3.59 -4.15
N ILE A 54 -12.61 4.77 -4.77
CA ILE A 54 -12.62 6.05 -4.08
C ILE A 54 -13.63 6.91 -4.79
N GLU A 55 -14.72 7.21 -4.11
CA GLU A 55 -15.85 7.93 -4.67
C GLU A 55 -16.26 9.11 -3.78
N ILE A 56 -16.59 10.22 -4.43
CA ILE A 56 -17.09 11.43 -3.78
C ILE A 56 -18.61 11.41 -3.93
N ASP A 57 -19.31 11.16 -2.84
CA ASP A 57 -20.76 11.16 -2.76
C ASP A 57 -21.23 12.59 -2.41
N TYR A 58 -21.51 13.36 -3.46
CA TYR A 58 -21.95 14.76 -3.33
C TYR A 58 -23.33 14.88 -2.66
N GLU A 59 -24.23 13.91 -2.87
CA GLU A 59 -25.57 13.92 -2.27
C GLU A 59 -25.51 13.78 -0.75
N ASN A 60 -24.69 12.84 -0.27
CA ASN A 60 -24.55 12.56 1.16
C ASN A 60 -23.39 13.33 1.82
N LYS A 61 -22.69 14.18 1.07
CA LYS A 61 -21.51 14.95 1.48
C LYS A 61 -20.40 14.09 2.11
N LYS A 62 -20.11 12.95 1.49
CA LYS A 62 -19.16 11.96 2.04
C LYS A 62 -18.16 11.48 0.99
N LEU A 63 -16.93 11.27 1.44
CA LEU A 63 -15.90 10.58 0.68
C LEU A 63 -15.90 9.11 1.10
N LYS A 64 -16.21 8.23 0.14
CA LYS A 64 -16.31 6.79 0.32
C LYS A 64 -15.03 6.11 -0.15
N PHE A 65 -14.47 5.26 0.70
CA PHE A 65 -13.33 4.41 0.38
C PHE A 65 -13.73 2.95 0.54
N GLU A 66 -13.61 2.19 -0.55
CA GLU A 66 -13.67 0.75 -0.48
C GLU A 66 -12.27 0.18 -0.63
N TYR A 67 -11.91 -0.70 0.30
CA TYR A 67 -10.64 -1.39 0.27
C TYR A 67 -10.75 -2.82 0.76
N ILE A 68 -9.85 -3.62 0.23
CA ILE A 68 -9.63 -4.98 0.65
C ILE A 68 -8.42 -5.02 1.56
N THR A 69 -8.55 -5.81 2.62
CA THR A 69 -7.42 -6.32 3.40
C THR A 69 -7.40 -7.82 3.26
N LEU A 70 -6.28 -8.45 3.57
CA LEU A 70 -6.20 -9.92 3.52
C LEU A 70 -7.16 -10.64 4.46
N PHE A 71 -7.62 -9.98 5.52
CA PHE A 71 -8.56 -10.54 6.47
C PHE A 71 -10.02 -10.18 6.17
N LYS A 72 -10.25 -9.15 5.35
CA LYS A 72 -11.60 -8.63 5.06
C LYS A 72 -11.69 -8.18 3.61
N ASN A 73 -12.57 -8.85 2.87
CA ASN A 73 -12.78 -8.64 1.44
C ASN A 73 -13.64 -7.41 1.11
N HIS A 74 -14.22 -6.74 2.10
CA HIS A 74 -15.00 -5.53 1.88
C HIS A 74 -14.90 -4.66 3.12
N CYS A 75 -13.98 -3.71 3.10
CA CYS A 75 -13.88 -2.67 4.10
C CYS A 75 -14.33 -1.36 3.47
N GLU A 76 -15.37 -0.76 4.04
CA GLU A 76 -15.82 0.57 3.66
C GLU A 76 -15.39 1.57 4.73
N LYS A 77 -15.04 2.78 4.30
CA LYS A 77 -14.83 3.90 5.20
C LYS A 77 -15.41 5.16 4.58
N ASN A 78 -16.25 5.83 5.34
CA ASN A 78 -16.94 7.04 4.92
C ASN A 78 -16.44 8.21 5.75
N ILE A 79 -16.07 9.30 5.08
CA ILE A 79 -15.56 10.52 5.72
C ILE A 79 -16.48 11.67 5.32
N SER A 80 -17.04 12.38 6.30
CA SER A 80 -17.86 13.58 6.02
C SER A 80 -17.00 14.72 5.51
N PHE A 81 -17.50 15.52 4.56
CA PHE A 81 -16.78 16.69 4.06
C PHE A 81 -16.57 17.77 5.12
N GLU A 82 -17.49 17.90 6.09
CA GLU A 82 -17.44 18.94 7.13
C GLU A 82 -16.20 18.85 8.04
N GLU A 83 -15.60 17.67 8.15
CA GLU A 83 -14.42 17.41 8.99
C GLU A 83 -13.20 17.02 8.15
N LEU A 84 -13.27 17.19 6.82
CA LEU A 84 -12.27 16.71 5.89
C LEU A 84 -11.19 17.76 5.68
N GLU A 85 -9.98 17.43 6.12
CA GLU A 85 -8.77 18.17 5.79
C GLU A 85 -7.89 17.30 4.91
N TYR A 86 -7.25 17.87 3.88
CA TYR A 86 -6.34 17.12 3.03
C TYR A 86 -5.02 17.86 2.80
N GLU A 87 -3.95 17.08 2.64
CA GLU A 87 -2.60 17.56 2.33
C GLU A 87 -2.11 16.84 1.09
N TYR A 88 -1.90 17.58 0.00
CA TYR A 88 -1.26 17.06 -1.22
C TYR A 88 0.13 17.66 -1.39
N LYS A 89 1.18 16.81 -1.30
CA LYS A 89 2.55 17.27 -1.46
C LYS A 89 3.48 16.22 -2.05
N LYS A 90 4.54 16.70 -2.69
CA LYS A 90 5.67 15.86 -3.09
C LYS A 90 6.61 15.66 -1.91
N ILE A 91 6.77 14.42 -1.46
CA ILE A 91 7.74 14.05 -0.44
C ILE A 91 9.07 13.79 -1.14
N ALA A 92 10.09 14.60 -0.84
CA ALA A 92 11.42 14.43 -1.39
C ALA A 92 12.07 13.11 -0.92
N SER A 93 12.72 12.40 -1.83
CA SER A 93 13.51 11.21 -1.54
C SER A 93 14.74 11.18 -2.44
N ARG A 94 15.74 10.36 -2.08
CA ARG A 94 16.95 10.16 -2.89
C ARG A 94 16.67 9.64 -4.31
N SER A 95 15.46 9.14 -4.57
CA SER A 95 15.04 8.55 -5.84
C SER A 95 14.06 9.43 -6.64
N GLY A 96 14.07 10.75 -6.43
CA GLY A 96 13.23 11.71 -7.19
C GLY A 96 11.93 12.14 -6.50
N GLY A 97 11.68 11.65 -5.28
CA GLY A 97 10.47 11.93 -4.50
C GLY A 97 9.22 11.22 -5.01
N LYS A 98 8.16 11.25 -4.20
CA LYS A 98 6.85 10.70 -4.54
C LYS A 98 5.74 11.65 -4.12
N TRP A 99 4.69 11.77 -4.93
CA TRP A 99 3.49 12.50 -4.54
C TRP A 99 2.72 11.73 -3.49
N THR A 100 2.11 12.46 -2.55
CA THR A 100 1.35 11.85 -1.47
C THR A 100 0.15 12.73 -1.17
N LEU A 101 -1.02 12.10 -1.12
CA LEU A 101 -2.25 12.68 -0.64
C LEU A 101 -2.58 12.09 0.73
N LYS A 102 -2.64 12.94 1.75
CA LYS A 102 -3.12 12.56 3.08
C LYS A 102 -4.46 13.20 3.34
N ILE A 103 -5.37 12.44 3.93
CA ILE A 103 -6.66 12.95 4.38
C ILE A 103 -6.74 12.73 5.88
N TRP A 104 -7.20 13.78 6.55
CA TRP A 104 -7.32 13.92 7.98
C TRP A 104 -8.80 14.15 8.32
N GLN A 105 -9.19 13.63 9.47
CA GLN A 105 -10.50 13.86 10.07
C GLN A 105 -10.30 14.09 11.55
N ASN A 106 -10.78 15.22 12.08
CA ASN A 106 -10.64 15.59 13.49
C ASN A 106 -9.17 15.48 13.96
N ASN A 107 -8.23 16.07 13.22
CA ASN A 107 -6.78 16.00 13.45
C ASN A 107 -6.15 14.59 13.42
N LYS A 108 -6.89 13.56 13.02
CA LYS A 108 -6.38 12.19 12.90
C LYS A 108 -6.20 11.82 11.45
N LYS A 109 -5.00 11.33 11.09
CA LYS A 109 -4.74 10.79 9.75
C LYS A 109 -5.60 9.57 9.53
N VAL A 110 -6.58 9.69 8.66
CA VAL A 110 -7.56 8.65 8.38
C VAL A 110 -7.25 7.90 7.10
N PHE A 111 -6.50 8.54 6.21
CA PHE A 111 -6.19 8.01 4.89
C PHE A 111 -4.91 8.63 4.31
N CYS A 112 -4.19 7.84 3.52
CA CYS A 112 -2.92 8.23 2.91
C CYS A 112 -2.76 7.40 1.63
N LEU A 113 -2.61 8.08 0.51
CA LEU A 113 -2.23 7.48 -0.77
C LEU A 113 -0.90 8.05 -1.21
N GLU A 114 -0.05 7.16 -1.68
CA GLU A 114 1.23 7.52 -2.27
C GLU A 114 1.22 7.19 -3.76
N GLU A 115 1.93 7.99 -4.53
CA GLU A 115 2.31 7.66 -5.89
C GLU A 115 3.03 6.31 -5.86
N ARG A 116 2.53 5.33 -6.66
CA ARG A 116 2.95 3.91 -6.71
C ARG A 116 2.32 2.99 -5.67
N ASP A 117 1.36 3.44 -4.88
CA ASP A 117 0.43 2.51 -4.24
C ASP A 117 -0.36 1.76 -5.33
N PHE A 118 -0.72 0.50 -5.06
CA PHE A 118 -1.31 -0.43 -6.03
C PHE A 118 -2.43 0.23 -6.86
N GLY A 119 -2.13 0.61 -8.11
CA GLY A 119 -3.08 1.20 -9.05
C GLY A 119 -3.27 2.73 -8.98
N PHE A 120 -2.51 3.43 -8.12
CA PHE A 120 -2.50 4.89 -7.99
C PHE A 120 -1.26 5.51 -8.63
N GLU A 121 -1.46 5.94 -9.87
CA GLU A 121 -0.54 6.81 -10.60
C GLU A 121 -0.79 8.27 -10.23
N LYS A 122 0.20 9.13 -10.51
CA LYS A 122 0.13 10.56 -10.20
C LYS A 122 -1.15 11.21 -10.78
N GLU A 123 -1.54 10.84 -11.99
CA GLU A 123 -2.73 11.38 -12.68
C GLU A 123 -4.02 11.12 -11.90
N LYS A 124 -4.17 9.94 -11.30
CA LYS A 124 -5.33 9.61 -10.46
C LYS A 124 -5.33 10.39 -9.15
N LEU A 125 -4.15 10.64 -8.58
CA LEU A 125 -4.01 11.49 -7.39
C LEU A 125 -4.37 12.93 -7.72
N ASP A 126 -3.87 13.46 -8.83
CA ASP A 126 -4.16 14.82 -9.29
C ASP A 126 -5.68 15.00 -9.51
N LEU A 127 -6.33 14.07 -10.21
CA LEU A 127 -7.79 14.12 -10.46
C LEU A 127 -8.62 14.02 -9.17
N LEU A 128 -8.17 13.23 -8.19
CA LEU A 128 -8.84 13.17 -6.88
C LEU A 128 -8.71 14.50 -6.13
N VAL A 129 -7.53 15.12 -6.17
CA VAL A 129 -7.28 16.42 -5.54
C VAL A 129 -8.09 17.53 -6.20
N GLU A 130 -8.24 17.51 -7.53
CA GLU A 130 -9.12 18.44 -8.24
C GLU A 130 -10.56 18.33 -7.74
N LYS A 131 -11.10 17.12 -7.64
CA LYS A 131 -12.45 16.92 -7.11
C LYS A 131 -12.59 17.33 -5.63
N LEU A 132 -11.54 17.16 -4.82
CA LEU A 132 -11.55 17.61 -3.43
C LEU A 132 -11.55 19.13 -3.32
N LYS A 133 -10.88 19.84 -4.24
CA LYS A 133 -10.91 21.31 -4.29
C LYS A 133 -12.28 21.88 -4.66
N GLU A 134 -13.08 21.14 -5.42
CA GLU A 134 -14.47 21.54 -5.73
C GLU A 134 -15.40 21.48 -4.50
N LEU A 135 -14.96 20.87 -3.40
CA LEU A 135 -15.73 20.74 -2.17
C LEU A 135 -15.45 21.88 -1.16
N GLU A 136 -14.39 22.66 -1.35
CA GLU A 136 -14.05 23.86 -0.56
C GLU A 136 -14.81 25.10 -1.08
#